data_AF-A0A8T3XAS8-F1
#
_entry.id   AF-A0A8T3XAS8-F1
#
_cell.length_a   1.000
_cell.length_b   1.000
_cell.length_c   1.000
_cell.angle_alpha   90.00
_cell.angle_beta   90.00
_cell.angle_gamma   90.00
#
_symmetry.space_group_name_H-M   'P 1'
#
loop_
_entity.id
_entity.type
_entity.pdbx_description
1 polymer ?
#
loop_
_entity_poly.entity_id
_entity_poly.type
_entity_poly.pdbx_seq_one_letter_code
_entity_poly.pdbx_strand_id
1 'polypeptide(L)'
;GGGTWGTEEYENFLEWDEVYNKNAGFARKLTMKFLPYMKKHKWGRVITISSIFGKESGGRPWFVMAKAAEIALMKTLAGKYEEITFNTIAPGYIDVGKSFLEKPRFVGKPEDIASIVVFLCSDKAKFINGACIVVDGGESRSF
;
A
#
# COMPACT_ATOMS: atom_id res chain seq x y z
N GLY A 1 3.23 11.01 1.87
CA GLY A 1 3.75 9.71 1.40
C GLY A 1 5.09 9.90 0.73
N GLY A 2 6.02 8.96 0.92
CA GLY A 2 7.45 9.10 0.63
C GLY A 2 7.90 8.99 -0.84
N GLY A 3 7.02 9.17 -1.83
CA GLY A 3 7.41 9.05 -3.25
C GLY A 3 8.46 10.09 -3.69
N THR A 4 8.48 11.24 -3.02
CA THR A 4 9.44 12.34 -3.27
C THR A 4 10.53 12.43 -2.18
N TRP A 5 10.65 11.42 -1.32
CA TRP A 5 11.60 11.43 -0.21
C TRP A 5 12.99 10.97 -0.69
N GLY A 6 14.03 11.64 -0.18
CA GLY A 6 15.43 11.41 -0.54
C GLY A 6 15.98 12.41 -1.55
N THR A 7 17.23 12.23 -1.96
CA THR A 7 17.90 12.91 -3.07
C THR A 7 17.71 12.10 -4.36
N GLU A 8 18.32 12.52 -5.47
CA GLU A 8 18.41 11.69 -6.69
C GLU A 8 19.72 10.88 -6.73
N GLU A 9 20.43 10.78 -5.60
CA GLU A 9 21.67 10.02 -5.48
C GLU A 9 21.39 8.55 -5.16
N TYR A 10 21.30 7.72 -6.19
CA TYR A 10 20.84 6.34 -6.04
C TYR A 10 21.76 5.42 -5.24
N GLU A 11 23.02 5.81 -5.04
CA GLU A 11 24.03 5.05 -4.32
C GLU A 11 23.98 5.28 -2.80
N ASN A 12 23.17 6.23 -2.31
CA ASN A 12 23.03 6.51 -0.89
C ASN A 12 22.11 5.49 -0.19
N PHE A 13 22.70 4.42 0.34
CA PHE A 13 21.99 3.34 1.03
C PHE A 13 21.10 3.77 2.21
N LEU A 14 21.39 4.91 2.85
CA LEU A 14 20.58 5.39 3.98
C LEU A 14 19.14 5.70 3.58
N GLU A 15 18.92 6.20 2.36
CA GLU A 15 17.58 6.50 1.86
C GLU A 15 16.77 5.25 1.57
N TRP A 16 17.43 4.21 1.07
CA TRP A 16 16.82 2.90 0.85
C TRP A 16 16.29 2.34 2.16
N ASP A 17 17.13 2.30 3.19
CA ASP A 17 16.78 1.78 4.50
C ASP A 17 15.69 2.62 5.17
N GLU A 18 15.80 3.95 5.12
CA GLU A 18 14.84 4.85 5.74
C GLU A 18 13.45 4.71 5.09
N VAL A 19 13.38 4.74 3.76
CA VAL A 19 12.10 4.64 3.05
C VAL A 19 11.49 3.25 3.21
N TYR A 20 12.30 2.19 3.15
CA TYR A 20 11.82 0.83 3.41
C TYR A 20 11.24 0.70 4.82
N ASN A 21 11.97 1.18 5.84
CA ASN A 21 11.56 1.07 7.23
C ASN A 21 10.29 1.88 7.53
N LYS A 22 10.12 3.06 6.93
CA LYS A 22 8.90 3.89 7.10
C LYS A 22 7.66 3.32 6.41
N ASN A 23 7.83 2.51 5.37
CA ASN A 23 6.73 1.88 4.61
C ASN A 23 6.59 0.40 5.01
N ALA A 24 7.19 -0.51 4.25
CA ALA A 24 7.09 -1.95 4.45
C ALA A 24 7.54 -2.41 5.85
N GLY A 25 8.62 -1.83 6.38
CA GLY A 25 9.12 -2.15 7.72
C GLY A 25 8.10 -1.81 8.81
N PHE A 26 7.46 -0.65 8.72
CA PHE A 26 6.43 -0.20 9.65
C PHE A 26 5.13 -1.01 9.48
N ALA A 27 4.71 -1.28 8.24
CA ALA A 27 3.57 -2.14 7.93
C ALA A 27 3.74 -3.53 8.57
N ARG A 28 4.92 -4.15 8.41
CA ARG A 28 5.28 -5.41 9.08
C ARG A 28 5.19 -5.26 10.60
N LYS A 29 5.81 -4.23 11.18
CA LYS A 29 5.85 -4.03 12.63
C LYS A 29 4.46 -3.89 13.25
N LEU A 30 3.60 -3.06 12.66
CA LEU A 30 2.22 -2.90 13.12
C LEU A 30 1.42 -4.19 12.97
N THR A 31 1.50 -4.83 11.80
CA THR A 31 0.80 -6.08 11.54
C THR A 31 1.12 -7.12 12.60
N MET A 32 2.40 -7.37 12.86
CA MET A 32 2.84 -8.36 13.86
C MET A 32 2.42 -7.98 15.28
N LYS A 33 2.42 -6.69 15.62
CA LYS A 33 2.01 -6.22 16.95
C LYS A 33 0.53 -6.48 17.24
N PHE A 34 -0.34 -6.28 16.25
CA PHE A 34 -1.80 -6.44 16.43
C PHE A 34 -2.32 -7.84 16.09
N LEU A 35 -1.54 -8.64 15.36
CA LEU A 35 -1.94 -9.98 14.92
C LEU A 35 -2.39 -10.90 16.08
N PRO A 36 -1.73 -10.96 17.26
CA PRO A 36 -2.20 -11.77 18.38
C PRO A 36 -3.61 -11.39 18.84
N TYR A 37 -3.94 -10.10 18.83
CA TYR A 37 -5.28 -9.60 19.19
C TYR A 37 -6.32 -10.01 18.15
N MET A 38 -6.01 -9.88 16.86
CA MET A 38 -6.92 -10.31 15.79
C MET A 38 -7.19 -11.82 15.85
N LYS A 39 -6.14 -12.62 16.08
CA LYS A 39 -6.29 -14.09 16.25
C LYS A 39 -7.15 -14.43 17.46
N LYS A 40 -6.97 -13.74 18.59
CA LYS A 40 -7.79 -13.96 19.79
C LYS A 40 -9.28 -13.66 19.54
N HIS A 41 -9.58 -12.63 18.76
CA HIS A 41 -10.96 -12.19 18.50
C HIS A 41 -11.56 -12.80 17.24
N LYS A 42 -10.83 -13.66 16.52
CA LYS A 42 -11.33 -14.33 15.31
C LYS A 42 -11.83 -13.36 14.25
N TRP A 43 -11.21 -12.18 14.20
CA TRP A 43 -11.56 -11.14 13.26
C TRP A 43 -10.39 -10.17 13.10
N GLY A 44 -10.09 -9.81 11.85
CA GLY A 44 -9.14 -8.76 11.56
C GLY A 44 -9.14 -8.34 10.09
N ARG A 45 -8.73 -7.10 9.86
CA ARG A 45 -8.58 -6.48 8.53
C ARG A 45 -7.27 -5.71 8.53
N VAL A 46 -6.29 -6.19 7.76
CA VAL A 46 -5.01 -5.52 7.58
C VAL A 46 -4.96 -4.96 6.18
N ILE A 47 -4.85 -3.63 6.07
CA ILE A 47 -4.88 -2.92 4.79
C ILE A 47 -3.63 -2.03 4.73
N THR A 48 -2.77 -2.25 3.74
CA THR A 48 -1.66 -1.34 3.43
C THR A 48 -2.05 -0.38 2.31
N ILE A 49 -1.56 0.86 2.39
CA ILE A 49 -1.68 1.85 1.32
C ILE A 49 -0.33 1.94 0.60
N SER A 50 -0.24 1.24 -0.53
CA SER A 50 0.96 1.16 -1.36
C SER A 50 0.99 2.29 -2.40
N SER A 51 1.18 1.97 -3.68
CA SER A 51 1.14 2.84 -4.85
C SER A 51 1.01 1.96 -6.10
N ILE A 52 0.52 2.51 -7.21
CA ILE A 52 0.67 1.86 -8.52
C ILE A 52 2.13 1.52 -8.84
N PHE A 53 3.09 2.30 -8.35
CA PHE A 53 4.52 2.00 -8.48
C PHE A 53 4.99 0.80 -7.65
N GLY A 54 4.13 0.20 -6.83
CA GLY A 54 4.39 -1.13 -6.27
C GLY A 54 4.14 -2.27 -7.27
N LYS A 55 3.40 -2.00 -8.36
CA LYS A 55 3.06 -2.95 -9.43
C LYS A 55 3.78 -2.67 -10.76
N GLU A 56 4.32 -1.47 -10.95
CA GLU A 56 5.07 -1.08 -12.15
C GLU A 56 6.19 -0.08 -11.83
N SER A 57 7.08 0.16 -12.79
CA SER A 57 8.13 1.16 -12.66
C SER A 57 7.60 2.58 -12.89
N GLY A 58 8.26 3.59 -12.32
CA GLY A 58 7.95 5.00 -12.55
C GLY A 58 8.34 5.91 -11.40
N GLY A 59 8.45 5.37 -10.18
CA GLY A 59 8.95 6.08 -9.01
C GLY A 59 10.44 5.85 -8.75
N ARG A 60 10.97 6.51 -7.71
CA ARG A 60 12.32 6.27 -7.19
C ARG A 60 12.48 4.80 -6.76
N PRO A 61 13.61 4.15 -7.03
CA PRO A 61 13.71 2.69 -6.92
C PRO A 61 13.54 2.17 -5.48
N TRP A 62 14.01 2.90 -4.46
CA TRP A 62 13.75 2.55 -3.05
C TRP A 62 12.28 2.65 -2.67
N PHE A 63 11.55 3.63 -3.22
CA PHE A 63 10.12 3.76 -3.00
C PHE A 63 9.35 2.63 -3.67
N VAL A 64 9.66 2.34 -4.95
CA VAL A 64 9.12 1.19 -5.71
C VAL A 64 9.34 -0.11 -4.93
N MET A 65 10.56 -0.36 -4.46
CA MET A 65 10.91 -1.54 -3.66
C MET A 65 10.06 -1.64 -2.38
N ALA A 66 9.98 -0.55 -1.61
CA ALA A 66 9.20 -0.54 -0.38
C ALA A 66 7.71 -0.78 -0.65
N LYS A 67 7.16 -0.22 -1.74
CA LYS A 67 5.75 -0.38 -2.14
C LYS A 67 5.43 -1.77 -2.68
N ALA A 68 6.35 -2.38 -3.42
CA ALA A 68 6.24 -3.77 -3.84
C ALA A 68 6.30 -4.75 -2.65
N ALA A 69 7.17 -4.46 -1.66
CA ALA A 69 7.29 -5.28 -0.46
C ALA A 69 6.00 -5.28 0.38
N GLU A 70 5.26 -4.16 0.45
CA GLU A 70 3.94 -4.11 1.11
C GLU A 70 2.93 -5.05 0.45
N ILE A 71 2.92 -5.12 -0.88
CA ILE A 71 2.02 -6.01 -1.66
C ILE A 71 2.38 -7.47 -1.38
N ALA A 72 3.67 -7.81 -1.48
CA ALA A 72 4.16 -9.17 -1.23
C ALA A 72 3.87 -9.63 0.21
N LEU A 73 4.03 -8.73 1.19
CA LEU A 73 3.73 -9.01 2.59
C LEU A 73 2.25 -9.37 2.78
N MET A 74 1.33 -8.55 2.27
CA MET A 74 -0.10 -8.82 2.40
C MET A 74 -0.50 -10.13 1.70
N LYS A 75 0.00 -10.36 0.48
CA LYS A 75 -0.27 -11.61 -0.26
C LYS A 75 0.21 -12.85 0.49
N THR A 76 1.40 -12.77 1.10
CA THR A 76 1.98 -13.90 1.85
C THR A 76 1.19 -14.21 3.12
N LEU A 77 0.74 -13.17 3.84
CA LEU A 77 -0.02 -13.34 5.08
C LEU A 77 -1.47 -13.81 4.83
N ALA A 78 -2.06 -13.42 3.70
CA ALA A 78 -3.41 -13.83 3.30
C ALA A 78 -3.61 -15.36 3.33
N GLY A 79 -2.59 -16.13 2.93
CA GLY A 79 -2.64 -17.59 2.94
C GLY A 79 -2.37 -18.26 4.30
N LYS A 80 -2.30 -17.49 5.40
CA LYS A 80 -1.88 -17.99 6.72
C LYS A 80 -2.96 -17.89 7.81
N TYR A 81 -4.05 -17.16 7.57
CA TYR A 81 -5.08 -16.92 8.57
C TYR A 81 -6.47 -16.94 7.91
N GLU A 82 -7.39 -17.71 8.48
CA GLU A 82 -8.74 -17.89 7.91
C GLU A 82 -9.68 -16.72 8.25
N GLU A 83 -9.54 -16.15 9.45
CA GLU A 83 -10.47 -15.15 10.01
C GLU A 83 -9.96 -13.69 9.87
N ILE A 84 -8.78 -13.52 9.26
CA ILE A 84 -8.10 -12.24 9.09
C ILE A 84 -7.76 -12.07 7.61
N THR A 85 -8.17 -10.96 7.01
CA THR A 85 -7.82 -10.64 5.62
C THR A 85 -6.69 -9.62 5.55
N PHE A 86 -5.82 -9.80 4.56
CA PHE A 86 -4.65 -8.95 4.31
C PHE A 86 -4.73 -8.44 2.88
N ASN A 87 -4.93 -7.14 2.70
CA ASN A 87 -5.08 -6.55 1.37
C ASN A 87 -4.22 -5.29 1.24
N THR A 88 -3.97 -4.89 0.00
CA THR A 88 -3.27 -3.66 -0.32
C THR A 88 -4.14 -2.83 -1.24
N ILE A 89 -4.14 -1.51 -1.03
CA ILE A 89 -4.65 -0.53 -1.99
C ILE A 89 -3.44 0.11 -2.67
N ALA A 90 -3.48 0.22 -4.00
CA ALA A 90 -2.45 0.84 -4.83
C ALA A 90 -3.04 2.09 -5.50
N PRO A 91 -2.90 3.28 -4.87
CA PRO A 91 -3.36 4.53 -5.45
C PRO A 91 -2.49 5.00 -6.62
N GLY A 92 -3.13 5.67 -7.58
CA GLY A 92 -2.48 6.60 -8.51
C GLY A 92 -2.36 8.01 -7.90
N TYR A 93 -2.49 9.04 -8.73
CA TYR A 93 -2.52 10.43 -8.27
C TYR A 93 -3.74 10.74 -7.40
N ILE A 94 -3.48 11.12 -6.14
CA ILE A 94 -4.49 11.58 -5.17
C ILE A 94 -4.19 13.02 -4.76
N ASP A 95 -5.20 13.88 -4.83
CA ASP A 95 -5.10 15.26 -4.34
C ASP A 95 -5.05 15.29 -2.80
N VAL A 96 -3.86 15.59 -2.28
CA VAL A 96 -3.60 15.76 -0.85
C VAL A 96 -3.11 17.19 -0.54
N GLY A 97 -3.49 18.16 -1.37
CA GLY A 97 -3.05 19.55 -1.25
C GLY A 97 -1.60 19.77 -1.65
N LYS A 98 -1.05 18.92 -2.53
CA LYS A 98 0.30 19.03 -3.08
C LYS A 98 0.26 19.29 -4.58
N SER A 99 1.18 20.11 -5.06
CA SER A 99 1.39 20.31 -6.48
C SER A 99 1.97 19.05 -7.13
N PHE A 100 1.36 18.61 -8.23
CA PHE A 100 1.94 17.57 -9.08
C PHE A 100 2.94 18.20 -10.06
N LEU A 101 4.06 17.51 -10.31
CA LEU A 101 5.06 17.95 -11.30
C LEU A 101 4.51 17.86 -12.72
N GLU A 102 3.75 16.80 -13.00
CA GLU A 102 3.01 16.62 -14.25
C GLU A 102 1.51 16.81 -13.99
N LYS A 103 0.76 17.20 -15.02
CA LYS A 103 -0.70 17.30 -14.94
C LYS A 103 -1.31 15.92 -15.24
N PRO A 104 -1.73 15.16 -14.22
CA PRO A 104 -2.41 13.88 -14.47
C PRO A 104 -3.75 14.10 -15.14
N ARG A 105 -4.15 13.12 -15.96
CA ARG A 105 -5.43 13.13 -16.68
C ARG A 105 -6.63 13.04 -15.73
N PHE A 106 -6.49 12.22 -14.70
CA PHE A 106 -7.47 12.05 -13.63
C PHE A 106 -6.74 12.16 -12.29
N VAL A 107 -7.39 12.80 -11.31
CA VAL A 107 -6.89 12.92 -9.94
C VAL A 107 -7.98 12.43 -9.02
N GLY A 108 -7.67 11.40 -8.24
CA GLY A 108 -8.54 10.93 -7.18
C GLY A 108 -8.48 11.85 -5.95
N LYS A 109 -9.43 11.68 -5.05
CA LYS A 109 -9.48 12.35 -3.76
C LYS A 109 -9.18 11.35 -2.63
N PRO A 110 -8.82 11.82 -1.43
CA PRO A 110 -8.62 10.92 -0.28
C PRO A 110 -9.85 10.06 0.01
N GLU A 111 -11.05 10.57 -0.27
CA GLU A 111 -12.32 9.86 -0.12
C GLU A 111 -12.44 8.63 -1.03
N ASP A 112 -11.80 8.64 -2.20
CA ASP A 112 -11.80 7.49 -3.12
C ASP A 112 -11.04 6.31 -2.50
N ILE A 113 -9.94 6.60 -1.79
CA ILE A 113 -9.18 5.59 -1.04
C ILE A 113 -9.93 5.17 0.23
N ALA A 114 -10.47 6.13 0.96
CA ALA A 114 -11.21 5.87 2.20
C ALA A 114 -12.43 4.97 1.97
N SER A 115 -13.15 5.17 0.86
CA SER A 115 -14.31 4.35 0.49
C SER A 115 -13.93 2.88 0.29
N ILE A 116 -12.78 2.62 -0.33
CA ILE A 116 -12.26 1.26 -0.52
C ILE A 116 -11.82 0.66 0.82
N VAL A 117 -11.17 1.43 1.70
CA VAL A 117 -10.82 0.98 3.05
C VAL A 117 -12.07 0.57 3.83
N VAL A 118 -13.11 1.41 3.83
CA VAL A 118 -14.39 1.12 4.51
C VAL A 118 -15.02 -0.16 3.96
N PHE A 119 -15.04 -0.32 2.64
CA PHE A 119 -15.54 -1.55 2.02
C PHE A 119 -14.74 -2.79 2.45
N LEU A 120 -13.41 -2.74 2.42
CA LEU A 120 -12.54 -3.84 2.84
C LEU A 120 -12.69 -4.17 4.33
N CYS A 121 -13.00 -3.18 5.16
CA CYS A 121 -13.28 -3.38 6.58
C CYS A 121 -14.64 -4.03 6.86
N SER A 122 -15.55 -4.07 5.87
CA SER A 122 -16.90 -4.62 6.04
C SER A 122 -16.96 -6.14 5.86
N ASP A 123 -18.09 -6.73 6.26
CA ASP A 123 -18.35 -8.16 6.01
C ASP A 123 -18.57 -8.50 4.54
N LYS A 124 -18.89 -7.49 3.70
CA LYS A 124 -19.07 -7.67 2.26
C LYS A 124 -17.77 -8.04 1.55
N ALA A 125 -16.62 -7.68 2.14
CA ALA A 125 -15.30 -7.96 1.61
C ALA A 125 -14.62 -9.20 2.24
N LYS A 126 -15.35 -10.03 3.01
CA LYS A 126 -14.77 -11.17 3.74
C LYS A 126 -14.00 -12.18 2.88
N PHE A 127 -14.28 -12.22 1.58
CA PHE A 127 -13.62 -13.14 0.64
C PHE A 127 -12.52 -12.46 -0.20
N ILE A 128 -12.29 -11.16 0.01
CA ILE A 128 -11.18 -10.43 -0.60
C ILE A 128 -9.99 -10.56 0.34
N ASN A 129 -9.03 -11.42 -0.03
CA ASN A 129 -7.85 -11.69 0.79
C ASN A 129 -6.61 -11.89 -0.09
N GLY A 130 -5.57 -11.11 0.18
CA GLY A 130 -4.34 -11.07 -0.60
C GLY A 130 -4.46 -10.28 -1.90
N ALA A 131 -5.47 -9.41 -2.02
CA ALA A 131 -5.65 -8.57 -3.20
C ALA A 131 -4.78 -7.31 -3.13
N CYS A 132 -4.29 -6.86 -4.29
CA CYS A 132 -3.77 -5.52 -4.49
C CYS A 132 -4.77 -4.76 -5.38
N ILE A 133 -5.56 -3.88 -4.78
CA ILE A 133 -6.64 -3.17 -5.45
C ILE A 133 -6.10 -1.84 -5.96
N VAL A 134 -6.08 -1.67 -7.27
CA VAL A 134 -5.67 -0.44 -7.93
C VAL A 134 -6.81 0.58 -7.86
N VAL A 135 -6.49 1.82 -7.48
CA VAL A 135 -7.43 2.95 -7.40
C VAL A 135 -6.74 4.19 -7.97
N ASP A 136 -6.75 4.33 -9.30
CA ASP A 136 -5.85 5.24 -10.01
C ASP A 136 -6.47 5.96 -11.21
N GLY A 137 -7.77 5.77 -11.47
CA GLY A 137 -8.42 6.37 -12.64
C GLY A 137 -7.86 5.91 -14.00
N GLY A 138 -7.20 4.74 -14.06
CA GLY A 138 -6.59 4.20 -15.28
C GLY A 138 -5.22 4.79 -15.61
N GLU A 139 -4.49 5.27 -14.60
CA GLU A 139 -3.12 5.77 -14.74
C GLU A 139 -2.11 4.65 -15.03
N SER A 140 -2.21 3.55 -14.27
CA SER A 140 -1.28 2.44 -14.37
C SER A 140 -1.54 1.57 -15.59
N ARG A 141 -0.49 0.87 -16.04
CA ARG A 141 -0.50 -0.02 -17.21
C ARG A 141 -0.47 -1.50 -16.80
N SER A 142 -0.02 -1.79 -15.58
CA SER A 142 0.00 -3.14 -15.02
C SER A 142 -1.41 -3.66 -14.71
N PHE A 143 -1.66 -4.93 -15.03
CA PHE A 143 -2.90 -5.65 -14.70
C PHE A 143 -2.82 -6.39 -13.35
#